data_AF-A0A818M1N1-F1
#
_entry.id   AF-A0A818M1N1-F1
#
_cell.length_a   1.000
_cell.length_b   1.000
_cell.length_c   1.000
_cell.angle_alpha   90.00
_cell.angle_beta   90.00
_cell.angle_gamma   90.00
#
_symmetry.space_group_name_H-M   'P 1'
#
loop_
_entity.id
_entity.type
_entity.pdbx_description
1 polymer ?
#
loop_
_entity_poly.entity_id
_entity_poly.type
_entity_poly.pdbx_seq_one_letter_code
_entity_poly.pdbx_strand_id
1 'polypeptide(L)'
;MNTISDDELLFYGSVETNFAYHYGTVNLSHNNPIDEYTLNSKILSPIETEDHQLILPDIPANFIEIQPTTNNIRTISDEFCYPLIKTKLASPLKGIISGTRSALIKSKSSKWYRLKGCGDNTDGFIIKSLSNSKSTIRGCAFLHTAYRELIMTDYISHILSQHKIECANISIGWFEYESENENSNRINSDIPIVQDIHLHQWSNIVRCCILMETLGNKRLSDHVLYGIEQLFYLIISNDKSHPINQSTLISLFSSERLTKSDQNNEQLIPLSTWFASLTNILEPIDYQNSHWLDLSSHFSDEIPLDIDENYCKILWKNNINIINNALHTEQSLGDLLCLLYKRFGFECGSILGLMHYHRISWGTYTDELGIHCNAHPNNLVIKLPSSVSPFFLAPLDFDMSFTEKSYQPNQMNTQSFDEIIKLELSGFQLTLAGDSQMSSGVTTWIEIPDDQWTSARWLLRDIMLNEFDSSYNETIQNGSIQSFDSFSNIQNQAMQSIIRLALIKTMKETG
;
A
#
# COMPACT_ATOMS: atom_id res chain seq x y z
N MET A 1 18.04 5.62 18.53
CA MET A 1 16.62 5.83 18.15
C MET A 1 15.79 5.98 19.41
N ASN A 2 14.74 6.81 19.39
CA ASN A 2 13.71 6.77 20.42
C ASN A 2 13.12 5.35 20.48
N THR A 3 12.64 4.92 21.64
CA THR A 3 11.98 3.63 21.79
C THR A 3 10.80 3.54 20.83
N ILE A 4 10.84 2.57 19.90
CA ILE A 4 9.70 2.19 19.07
C ILE A 4 8.81 1.32 19.96
N SER A 5 7.52 1.67 20.07
CA SER A 5 6.58 0.87 20.83
C SER A 5 6.19 -0.39 20.06
N ASP A 6 5.74 -1.42 20.79
CA ASP A 6 5.31 -2.69 20.21
C ASP A 6 4.17 -2.51 19.18
N ASP A 7 3.22 -1.60 19.43
CA ASP A 7 2.13 -1.30 18.48
C ASP A 7 2.69 -0.59 17.23
N GLU A 8 3.70 0.28 17.36
CA GLU A 8 4.33 0.86 16.18
C GLU A 8 5.05 -0.20 15.31
N LEU A 9 5.72 -1.19 15.90
CA LEU A 9 6.35 -2.27 15.14
C LEU A 9 5.31 -3.04 14.29
N LEU A 10 4.08 -3.20 14.78
CA LEU A 10 3.01 -3.83 14.00
C LEU A 10 2.70 -3.05 12.72
N PHE A 11 2.57 -1.73 12.78
CA PHE A 11 2.10 -0.90 11.66
C PHE A 11 3.22 -0.41 10.75
N TYR A 12 4.44 -0.31 11.26
CA TYR A 12 5.61 0.18 10.53
C TYR A 12 6.57 -0.94 10.10
N GLY A 13 6.55 -2.09 10.76
CA GLY A 13 7.43 -3.23 10.50
C GLY A 13 8.59 -3.34 11.50
N SER A 14 9.29 -4.48 11.45
CA SER A 14 10.38 -4.81 12.39
C SER A 14 11.74 -5.07 11.75
N VAL A 15 11.82 -5.19 10.42
CA VAL A 15 13.07 -5.51 9.73
C VAL A 15 13.94 -4.27 9.61
N GLU A 16 15.06 -4.25 10.35
CA GLU A 16 15.97 -3.09 10.39
C GLU A 16 16.86 -2.96 9.13
N THR A 17 17.26 -1.72 8.83
CA THR A 17 18.33 -1.39 7.87
C THR A 17 19.19 -0.24 8.39
N ASN A 18 20.49 -0.24 8.07
CA ASN A 18 21.41 0.83 8.45
C ASN A 18 21.40 1.97 7.42
N PHE A 19 21.66 3.18 7.88
CA PHE A 19 21.80 4.36 7.01
C PHE A 19 23.17 5.02 7.13
N ALA A 20 23.68 5.49 6.00
CA ALA A 20 24.83 6.35 5.89
C ALA A 20 24.41 7.71 5.33
N TYR A 21 25.23 8.72 5.60
CA TYR A 21 25.16 9.97 4.86
C TYR A 21 25.76 9.80 3.47
N HIS A 22 25.22 10.58 2.53
CA HIS A 22 25.72 10.68 1.17
C HIS A 22 25.88 12.15 0.79
N TYR A 23 26.82 12.45 -0.09
CA TYR A 23 26.99 13.79 -0.65
C TYR A 23 25.79 14.22 -1.50
N GLY A 24 25.43 15.49 -1.42
CA GLY A 24 24.35 16.07 -2.21
C GLY A 24 23.61 17.18 -1.49
N THR A 25 22.42 17.49 -1.98
CA THR A 25 21.59 18.57 -1.45
C THR A 25 20.30 18.04 -0.83
N VAL A 26 19.82 18.76 0.18
CA VAL A 26 18.50 18.54 0.79
C VAL A 26 17.62 19.70 0.38
N ASN A 27 16.54 19.39 -0.32
CA ASN A 27 15.58 20.35 -0.81
C ASN A 27 14.25 20.15 -0.09
N LEU A 28 13.66 21.24 0.39
CA LEU A 28 12.34 21.22 1.02
C LEU A 28 11.29 21.71 0.02
N SER A 29 10.12 21.07 0.06
CA SER A 29 8.94 21.53 -0.67
C SER A 29 8.02 22.31 0.26
N HIS A 30 7.47 23.41 -0.23
CA HIS A 30 6.42 24.18 0.43
C HIS A 30 5.35 24.34 -0.63
N ASN A 31 4.47 23.37 -0.68
CA ASN A 31 3.39 23.43 -1.64
C ASN A 31 2.30 24.34 -1.06
N ASN A 32 2.11 25.50 -1.68
CA ASN A 32 0.82 26.15 -1.64
C ASN A 32 -0.15 25.30 -2.46
N PRO A 33 -1.40 25.10 -2.02
CA PRO A 33 -2.38 24.35 -2.76
C PRO A 33 -2.63 25.02 -4.12
N ILE A 34 -2.09 24.39 -5.16
CA ILE A 34 -2.52 24.41 -6.57
C ILE A 34 -3.02 25.77 -7.08
N ASP A 35 -2.13 26.75 -7.18
CA ASP A 35 -2.25 27.68 -8.32
C ASP A 35 -1.44 27.06 -9.46
N GLU A 36 -2.14 26.75 -10.55
CA GLU A 36 -1.68 26.05 -11.75
C GLU A 36 -0.17 26.16 -12.00
N TYR A 37 0.55 25.09 -11.64
CA TYR A 37 1.99 24.98 -11.92
C TYR A 37 2.24 25.19 -13.42
N THR A 38 3.35 25.86 -13.72
CA THR A 38 3.86 26.04 -15.06
C THR A 38 4.21 24.67 -15.64
N LEU A 39 3.25 24.08 -16.36
CA LEU A 39 3.44 22.81 -17.07
C LEU A 39 4.47 23.05 -18.19
N ASN A 40 5.69 22.60 -17.97
CA ASN A 40 6.72 22.60 -19.01
C ASN A 40 6.57 21.31 -19.84
N SER A 41 6.26 21.46 -21.12
CA SER A 41 6.01 20.34 -22.05
C SER A 41 7.29 19.62 -22.52
N LYS A 42 8.36 19.60 -21.73
CA LYS A 42 9.63 18.98 -22.14
C LYS A 42 9.53 17.47 -22.01
N ILE A 43 9.35 16.76 -23.12
CA ILE A 43 9.45 15.29 -23.16
C ILE A 43 10.89 14.89 -22.77
N LEU A 44 11.05 14.03 -21.75
CA LEU A 44 12.33 13.38 -21.49
C LEU A 44 12.62 12.44 -22.67
N SER A 45 13.55 12.84 -23.53
CA SER A 45 14.09 11.92 -24.53
C SER A 45 14.94 10.86 -23.81
N PRO A 46 14.92 9.59 -24.24
CA PRO A 46 15.86 8.59 -23.74
C PRO A 46 17.29 9.13 -23.78
N ILE A 47 18.06 8.87 -22.73
CA ILE A 47 19.46 9.25 -22.71
C ILE A 47 20.23 8.15 -23.45
N GLU A 48 20.54 8.43 -24.71
CA GLU A 48 21.34 7.56 -25.56
C GLU A 48 22.83 7.82 -25.33
N THR A 49 23.59 6.76 -25.05
CA THR A 49 25.05 6.73 -25.22
C THR A 49 25.37 5.89 -26.45
N GLU A 50 26.57 6.02 -27.04
CA GLU A 50 26.93 5.38 -28.31
C GLU A 50 26.64 3.87 -28.37
N ASP A 51 26.66 3.16 -27.22
CA ASP A 51 26.44 1.72 -27.17
C ASP A 51 25.28 1.26 -26.26
N HIS A 52 24.76 2.10 -25.35
CA HIS A 52 23.80 1.69 -24.31
C HIS A 52 22.67 2.71 -24.11
N GLN A 53 21.44 2.21 -23.96
CA GLN A 53 20.25 2.99 -23.66
C GLN A 53 19.86 2.82 -22.20
N LEU A 54 19.77 3.93 -21.46
CA LEU A 54 19.21 3.92 -20.11
C LEU A 54 17.71 4.22 -20.16
N ILE A 55 16.91 3.33 -19.60
CA ILE A 55 15.46 3.46 -19.51
C ILE A 55 15.10 4.07 -18.15
N LEU A 56 14.45 5.22 -18.21
CA LEU A 56 13.84 5.91 -17.07
C LEU A 56 12.32 5.65 -17.08
N PRO A 57 11.66 5.66 -15.91
CA PRO A 57 10.20 5.60 -15.86
C PRO A 57 9.59 6.76 -16.66
N ASP A 58 8.69 6.44 -17.58
CA ASP A 58 7.91 7.43 -18.32
C ASP A 58 6.49 7.48 -17.75
N ILE A 59 5.95 8.68 -17.61
CA ILE A 59 4.61 8.92 -17.09
C ILE A 59 3.85 9.60 -18.23
N PRO A 60 2.60 9.20 -18.53
CA PRO A 60 1.85 9.78 -19.64
C PRO A 60 1.28 11.15 -19.28
N ALA A 61 2.12 12.05 -18.76
CA ALA A 61 1.72 13.36 -18.29
C ALA A 61 2.86 14.38 -18.41
N ASN A 62 2.46 15.65 -18.55
CA ASN A 62 3.36 16.79 -18.53
C ASN A 62 4.28 16.79 -17.31
N PHE A 63 5.54 17.15 -17.52
CA PHE A 63 6.51 17.30 -16.44
C PHE A 63 6.11 18.43 -15.50
N ILE A 64 6.40 18.20 -14.22
CA ILE A 64 6.18 19.17 -13.17
C ILE A 64 7.56 19.58 -12.67
N GLU A 65 7.71 20.87 -12.35
CA GLU A 65 8.95 21.43 -11.84
C GLU A 65 8.67 22.08 -10.48
N ILE A 66 9.44 21.71 -9.47
CA ILE A 66 9.34 22.28 -8.12
C ILE A 66 10.52 23.22 -7.91
N GLN A 67 10.23 24.42 -7.42
CA GLN A 67 11.27 25.34 -6.96
C GLN A 67 11.54 25.06 -5.48
N PRO A 68 12.79 24.74 -5.09
CA PRO A 68 13.15 24.54 -3.69
C PRO A 68 12.84 25.78 -2.85
N THR A 69 12.40 25.57 -1.62
CA THR A 69 11.99 26.68 -0.76
C THR A 69 13.19 27.28 -0.09
N THR A 70 13.44 28.57 -0.34
CA THR A 70 14.53 29.31 0.32
C THR A 70 14.17 29.78 1.73
N ASN A 71 12.89 29.80 2.08
CA ASN A 71 12.40 30.20 3.40
C ASN A 71 12.29 28.97 4.32
N ASN A 72 13.26 28.83 5.23
CA ASN A 72 13.37 27.79 6.27
C ASN A 72 12.23 27.82 7.32
N ILE A 73 10.95 27.79 6.92
CA ILE A 73 9.84 27.75 7.88
C ILE A 73 9.67 26.35 8.47
N ARG A 74 9.94 25.30 7.68
CA ARG A 74 9.93 23.91 8.16
C ARG A 74 11.30 23.53 8.70
N THR A 75 11.39 23.36 10.02
CA THR A 75 12.52 22.68 10.65
C THR A 75 12.38 21.17 10.43
N ILE A 76 13.25 20.60 9.61
CA ILE A 76 13.43 19.13 9.56
C ILE A 76 14.28 18.68 10.73
N SER A 77 14.14 17.41 11.12
CA SER A 77 15.01 16.85 12.18
C SER A 77 16.45 16.74 11.69
N ASP A 78 17.42 16.92 12.59
CA ASP A 78 18.87 16.95 12.28
C ASP A 78 19.35 15.74 11.47
N GLU A 79 18.70 14.58 11.63
CA GLU A 79 19.05 13.36 10.90
C GLU A 79 18.90 13.52 9.38
N PHE A 80 18.02 14.43 8.92
CA PHE A 80 17.68 14.65 7.53
C PHE A 80 18.36 15.88 6.92
N CYS A 81 19.30 16.51 7.63
CA CYS A 81 20.07 17.65 7.10
C CYS A 81 21.07 17.27 6.00
N TYR A 82 21.28 15.96 5.79
CA TYR A 82 22.10 15.42 4.72
C TYR A 82 21.34 14.29 4.00
N PRO A 83 21.59 14.06 2.70
CA PRO A 83 21.08 12.90 2.00
C PRO A 83 21.41 11.60 2.73
N LEU A 84 20.42 10.72 2.84
CA LEU A 84 20.55 9.42 3.51
C LEU A 84 20.42 8.29 2.50
N ILE A 85 21.31 7.31 2.59
CA ILE A 85 21.27 6.10 1.77
C ILE A 85 21.39 4.85 2.65
N LYS A 86 20.66 3.79 2.28
CA LYS A 86 20.78 2.49 2.93
C LYS A 86 22.15 1.88 2.70
N THR A 87 22.73 1.32 3.75
CA THR A 87 24.10 0.80 3.75
C THR A 87 24.21 -0.54 4.47
N LYS A 88 25.22 -1.33 4.11
CA LYS A 88 25.63 -2.51 4.88
C LYS A 88 26.54 -2.15 6.05
N LEU A 89 27.14 -0.96 6.04
CA LEU A 89 28.00 -0.49 7.12
C LEU A 89 27.19 -0.38 8.42
N ALA A 90 27.80 -0.79 9.53
CA ALA A 90 27.20 -0.57 10.84
C ALA A 90 27.07 0.95 11.08
N SER A 91 25.87 1.37 11.45
CA SER A 91 25.56 2.79 11.67
C SER A 91 24.74 2.97 12.95
N PRO A 92 24.96 4.08 13.70
CA PRO A 92 24.08 4.44 14.81
C PRO A 92 22.68 4.89 14.33
N LEU A 93 22.54 5.30 13.06
CA LEU A 93 21.27 5.60 12.44
C LEU A 93 20.76 4.37 11.71
N LYS A 94 19.65 3.81 12.19
CA LYS A 94 18.93 2.74 11.52
C LYS A 94 17.49 3.15 11.24
N GLY A 95 16.84 2.41 10.38
CA GLY A 95 15.42 2.49 10.11
C GLY A 95 14.81 1.12 9.86
N ILE A 96 13.58 1.09 9.38
CA ILE A 96 12.82 -0.11 9.05
C ILE A 96 12.65 -0.22 7.53
N ILE A 97 12.83 -1.41 6.97
CA ILE A 97 12.64 -1.65 5.53
C ILE A 97 11.17 -1.44 5.15
N SER A 98 10.95 -0.80 4.01
CA SER A 98 9.63 -0.57 3.42
C SER A 98 9.70 -0.78 1.91
N GLY A 99 9.63 -2.04 1.48
CA GLY A 99 9.98 -2.40 0.11
C GLY A 99 11.48 -2.34 -0.16
N THR A 100 11.84 -2.80 -1.36
CA THR A 100 13.24 -2.91 -1.79
C THR A 100 13.94 -1.56 -1.81
N ARG A 101 13.25 -0.50 -2.26
CA ARG A 101 13.84 0.83 -2.54
C ARG A 101 13.49 1.91 -1.51
N SER A 102 12.73 1.57 -0.48
CA SER A 102 12.32 2.54 0.54
C SER A 102 12.60 2.03 1.95
N ALA A 103 12.57 2.95 2.90
CA ALA A 103 12.70 2.64 4.31
C ALA A 103 12.14 3.77 5.17
N LEU A 104 11.92 3.47 6.45
CA LEU A 104 11.29 4.34 7.42
C LEU A 104 12.25 4.66 8.55
N ILE A 105 12.26 5.91 9.01
CA ILE A 105 13.08 6.35 10.14
C ILE A 105 12.18 7.02 11.16
N LYS A 106 12.23 6.55 12.42
CA LYS A 106 11.63 7.26 13.54
C LYS A 106 12.59 8.34 14.04
N SER A 107 12.23 9.60 13.80
CA SER A 107 13.03 10.77 14.20
C SER A 107 13.10 10.93 15.72
N LYS A 108 14.02 11.80 16.19
CA LYS A 108 14.06 12.24 17.60
C LYS A 108 12.78 12.94 18.07
N SER A 109 12.01 13.51 17.14
CA SER A 109 10.69 14.10 17.43
C SER A 109 9.57 13.07 17.59
N SER A 110 9.90 11.77 17.50
CA SER A 110 8.96 10.64 17.53
C SER A 110 8.00 10.57 16.33
N LYS A 111 8.20 11.39 15.31
CA LYS A 111 7.53 11.26 14.00
C LYS A 111 8.23 10.24 13.12
N TRP A 112 7.45 9.55 12.30
CA TRP A 112 7.92 8.60 11.29
C TRP A 112 8.11 9.28 9.94
N TYR A 113 9.25 9.02 9.33
CA TYR A 113 9.59 9.52 8.00
C TYR A 113 9.83 8.37 7.05
N ARG A 114 9.36 8.51 5.82
CA ARG A 114 9.56 7.60 4.70
C ARG A 114 10.58 8.21 3.75
N LEU A 115 11.57 7.40 3.39
CA LEU A 115 12.57 7.69 2.37
C LEU A 115 12.32 6.77 1.17
N LYS A 116 11.81 7.30 0.06
CA LYS A 116 11.59 6.52 -1.18
C LYS A 116 12.73 6.77 -2.16
N GLY A 117 13.41 5.71 -2.62
CA GLY A 117 14.60 5.85 -3.46
C GLY A 117 15.89 6.07 -2.65
N CYS A 118 16.03 5.42 -1.51
CA CYS A 118 17.19 5.53 -0.63
C CYS A 118 18.19 4.36 -0.77
N GLY A 119 18.33 3.80 -1.98
CA GLY A 119 19.20 2.67 -2.30
C GLY A 119 18.56 1.30 -2.03
N ASP A 120 19.31 0.23 -2.29
CA ASP A 120 18.87 -1.17 -2.17
C ASP A 120 19.76 -1.99 -1.20
N ASN A 121 20.28 -1.36 -0.13
CA ASN A 121 21.27 -1.94 0.81
C ASN A 121 22.59 -2.36 0.13
N THR A 122 22.99 -1.67 -0.94
CA THR A 122 24.21 -1.96 -1.71
C THR A 122 25.24 -0.85 -1.65
N ASP A 123 25.14 0.04 -0.65
CA ASP A 123 26.05 1.19 -0.49
C ASP A 123 26.05 2.12 -1.73
N GLY A 124 24.92 2.19 -2.44
CA GLY A 124 24.78 2.94 -3.70
C GLY A 124 23.57 2.51 -4.53
N PHE A 125 23.47 3.03 -5.76
CA PHE A 125 22.45 2.66 -6.74
C PHE A 125 22.96 1.56 -7.69
N ILE A 126 22.07 0.65 -8.08
CA ILE A 126 22.42 -0.51 -8.90
C ILE A 126 21.99 -0.26 -10.34
N ILE A 127 22.84 -0.61 -11.31
CA ILE A 127 22.44 -0.68 -12.71
C ILE A 127 21.98 -2.12 -13.00
N LYS A 128 20.72 -2.26 -13.42
CA LYS A 128 20.16 -3.55 -13.84
C LYS A 128 20.02 -3.57 -15.35
N SER A 129 20.65 -4.55 -15.99
CA SER A 129 20.42 -4.84 -17.41
C SER A 129 19.01 -5.41 -17.60
N LEU A 130 18.26 -4.81 -18.54
CA LEU A 130 16.95 -5.27 -19.01
C LEU A 130 17.10 -6.15 -20.26
N SER A 131 18.06 -5.80 -21.11
CA SER A 131 18.46 -6.54 -22.31
C SER A 131 19.92 -6.24 -22.66
N ASN A 132 20.44 -6.81 -23.75
CA ASN A 132 21.83 -6.63 -24.20
C ASN A 132 22.23 -5.16 -24.43
N SER A 133 21.27 -4.26 -24.65
CA SER A 133 21.52 -2.83 -24.89
C SER A 133 20.73 -1.87 -23.98
N LYS A 134 19.81 -2.39 -23.16
CA LYS A 134 18.97 -1.57 -22.27
C LYS A 134 19.28 -1.83 -20.81
N SER A 135 19.43 -0.76 -20.03
CA SER A 135 19.64 -0.83 -18.59
C SER A 135 18.74 0.16 -17.84
N THR A 136 18.58 -0.04 -16.54
CA THR A 136 17.85 0.88 -15.65
C THR A 136 18.59 1.07 -14.33
N ILE A 137 18.45 2.24 -13.70
CA ILE A 137 19.00 2.52 -12.37
C ILE A 137 17.95 2.12 -11.33
N ARG A 138 18.33 1.30 -10.37
CA ARG A 138 17.50 0.81 -9.27
C ARG A 138 17.94 1.43 -7.94
N GLY A 139 17.03 1.45 -6.98
CA GLY A 139 17.27 2.03 -5.65
C GLY A 139 17.07 3.54 -5.55
N CYS A 140 16.83 4.29 -6.64
CA CYS A 140 16.57 5.74 -6.58
C CYS A 140 15.18 6.11 -7.10
N ALA A 141 14.76 7.33 -6.77
CA ALA A 141 13.78 8.08 -7.54
C ALA A 141 14.51 8.97 -8.56
N PHE A 142 13.77 9.55 -9.50
CA PHE A 142 14.29 10.53 -10.45
C PHE A 142 13.60 11.87 -10.19
N LEU A 143 14.20 12.97 -10.64
CA LEU A 143 13.69 14.30 -10.33
C LEU A 143 12.21 14.48 -10.72
N HIS A 144 11.82 14.00 -11.90
CA HIS A 144 10.45 14.10 -12.38
C HIS A 144 9.45 13.24 -11.58
N THR A 145 9.85 12.03 -11.15
CA THR A 145 8.98 11.18 -10.33
C THR A 145 8.92 11.67 -8.89
N ALA A 146 10.01 12.23 -8.36
CA ALA A 146 10.06 12.85 -7.05
C ALA A 146 9.15 14.08 -6.97
N TYR A 147 9.23 14.96 -7.97
CA TYR A 147 8.37 16.14 -8.05
C TYR A 147 6.90 15.78 -8.17
N ARG A 148 6.61 14.78 -9.00
CA ARG A 148 5.24 14.27 -9.15
C ARG A 148 4.70 13.70 -7.84
N GLU A 149 5.42 12.80 -7.18
CA GLU A 149 5.01 12.23 -5.89
C GLU A 149 4.69 13.33 -4.88
N LEU A 150 5.58 14.32 -4.72
CA LEU A 150 5.39 15.39 -3.74
C LEU A 150 4.15 16.25 -4.03
N ILE A 151 3.95 16.65 -5.29
CA ILE A 151 2.83 17.49 -5.70
C ILE A 151 1.50 16.73 -5.70
N MET A 152 1.49 15.51 -6.24
CA MET A 152 0.28 14.70 -6.29
C MET A 152 -0.15 14.27 -4.90
N THR A 153 0.80 13.96 -4.00
CA THR A 153 0.48 13.69 -2.59
C THR A 153 -0.22 14.87 -1.94
N ASP A 154 0.29 16.09 -2.09
CA ASP A 154 -0.34 17.26 -1.48
C ASP A 154 -1.69 17.59 -2.13
N TYR A 155 -1.80 17.46 -3.46
CA TYR A 155 -3.05 17.68 -4.18
C TYR A 155 -4.15 16.70 -3.77
N ILE A 156 -3.84 15.41 -3.78
CA ILE A 156 -4.77 14.35 -3.38
C ILE A 156 -5.08 14.46 -1.90
N SER A 157 -4.10 14.74 -1.04
CA SER A 157 -4.34 14.94 0.40
C SER A 157 -5.27 16.12 0.66
N HIS A 158 -5.16 17.22 -0.12
CA HIS A 158 -6.08 18.35 0.01
C HIS A 158 -7.53 17.91 -0.27
N ILE A 159 -7.76 17.20 -1.37
CA ILE A 159 -9.08 16.68 -1.76
C ILE A 159 -9.62 15.72 -0.68
N LEU A 160 -8.86 14.69 -0.33
CA LEU A 160 -9.28 13.64 0.59
C LEU A 160 -9.55 14.17 2.01
N SER A 161 -8.81 15.19 2.45
CA SER A 161 -9.01 15.81 3.77
C SER A 161 -10.39 16.45 3.93
N GLN A 162 -11.03 16.89 2.84
CA GLN A 162 -12.40 17.42 2.86
C GLN A 162 -13.43 16.37 3.28
N HIS A 163 -13.08 15.09 3.12
CA HIS A 163 -13.88 13.93 3.52
C HIS A 163 -13.33 13.21 4.75
N LYS A 164 -12.41 13.84 5.49
CA LYS A 164 -11.72 13.24 6.65
C LYS A 164 -10.96 11.95 6.30
N ILE A 165 -10.44 11.86 5.08
CA ILE A 165 -9.53 10.80 4.67
C ILE A 165 -8.10 11.36 4.73
N GLU A 166 -7.22 10.65 5.42
CA GLU A 166 -5.81 11.02 5.54
C GLU A 166 -5.01 10.30 4.45
N CYS A 167 -4.16 11.01 3.71
CA CYS A 167 -3.10 10.35 2.94
C CYS A 167 -2.05 9.78 3.90
N ALA A 168 -1.49 8.62 3.56
CA ALA A 168 -0.52 7.98 4.43
C ALA A 168 0.82 8.70 4.47
N ASN A 169 1.13 9.47 3.43
CA ASN A 169 2.33 10.27 3.34
C ASN A 169 1.96 11.76 3.32
N ILE A 170 2.82 12.55 3.94
CA ILE A 170 2.78 14.02 3.92
C ILE A 170 4.09 14.48 3.31
N SER A 171 4.03 15.25 2.23
CA SER A 171 5.19 15.73 1.50
C SER A 171 6.06 16.65 2.38
N ILE A 172 7.38 16.39 2.38
CA ILE A 172 8.37 17.23 3.08
C ILE A 172 9.39 17.81 2.10
N GLY A 173 9.95 16.98 1.22
CA GLY A 173 11.01 17.40 0.31
C GLY A 173 11.69 16.23 -0.38
N TRP A 174 12.91 16.45 -0.88
CA TRP A 174 13.73 15.42 -1.51
C TRP A 174 15.23 15.66 -1.28
N PHE A 175 15.99 14.60 -1.46
CA PHE A 175 17.45 14.64 -1.55
C PHE A 175 17.86 14.51 -3.01
N GLU A 176 18.87 15.25 -3.43
CA GLU A 176 19.57 15.02 -4.68
C GLU A 176 20.97 14.49 -4.38
N TYR A 177 21.33 13.35 -4.96
CA TYR A 177 22.63 12.74 -4.73
C TYR A 177 23.66 13.28 -5.73
N GLU A 178 24.81 13.71 -5.21
CA GLU A 178 25.91 14.27 -6.00
C GLU A 178 27.16 13.40 -5.87
N SER A 179 27.99 13.40 -6.92
CA SER A 179 29.36 12.93 -6.79
C SER A 179 30.16 13.87 -5.89
N GLU A 180 31.13 13.32 -5.17
CA GLU A 180 32.02 14.11 -4.30
C GLU A 180 32.62 15.30 -5.05
N ASN A 181 32.25 16.51 -4.64
CA ASN A 181 32.84 17.77 -5.11
C ASN A 181 33.92 18.21 -4.10
N GLU A 182 34.96 18.92 -4.57
CA GLU A 182 36.07 19.43 -3.72
C GLU A 182 35.61 20.31 -2.53
N ASN A 183 34.36 20.77 -2.54
CA ASN A 183 33.71 21.53 -1.46
C ASN A 183 33.03 20.66 -0.37
N SER A 184 33.06 19.32 -0.47
CA SER A 184 32.38 18.38 0.44
C SER A 184 33.01 18.29 1.84
N ASN A 185 34.04 19.08 2.11
CA ASN A 185 34.61 19.23 3.44
C ASN A 185 33.55 19.75 4.43
N ARG A 186 33.04 18.85 5.30
CA ARG A 186 32.49 19.05 6.68
C ARG A 186 31.13 18.37 6.94
N ILE A 187 31.01 17.07 6.67
CA ILE A 187 30.06 16.27 7.45
C ILE A 187 30.79 15.80 8.70
N ASN A 188 30.65 16.53 9.81
CA ASN A 188 31.18 16.10 11.11
C ASN A 188 30.08 15.31 11.85
N SER A 189 30.06 14.00 11.63
CA SER A 189 29.03 13.12 12.19
C SER A 189 29.61 11.75 12.54
N ASP A 190 29.01 11.10 13.54
CA ASP A 190 29.26 9.71 13.89
C ASP A 190 28.55 8.72 12.93
N ILE A 191 27.73 9.23 12.00
CA ILE A 191 27.09 8.45 10.94
C ILE A 191 28.09 8.28 9.78
N PRO A 192 28.31 7.05 9.28
CA PRO A 192 29.25 6.81 8.19
C PRO A 192 28.84 7.57 6.92
N ILE A 193 29.83 7.89 6.08
CA ILE A 193 29.61 8.52 4.77
C ILE A 193 29.93 7.47 3.71
N VAL A 194 29.03 7.29 2.74
CA VAL A 194 29.17 6.37 1.63
C VAL A 194 29.18 7.17 0.32
N GLN A 195 30.03 6.73 -0.61
CA GLN A 195 30.11 7.28 -1.96
C GLN A 195 29.66 6.22 -2.96
N ASP A 196 28.67 6.57 -3.78
CA ASP A 196 28.28 5.72 -4.91
C ASP A 196 29.25 5.91 -6.08
N ILE A 197 30.03 4.85 -6.34
CA ILE A 197 31.04 4.78 -7.41
C ILE A 197 30.46 4.93 -8.82
N HIS A 198 29.16 4.69 -9.00
CA HIS A 198 28.46 4.77 -10.28
C HIS A 198 27.93 6.19 -10.56
N LEU A 199 28.07 7.14 -9.63
CA LEU A 199 27.52 8.48 -9.83
C LEU A 199 28.09 9.20 -11.06
N HIS A 200 29.39 9.02 -11.31
CA HIS A 200 30.11 9.65 -12.41
C HIS A 200 29.74 9.10 -13.80
N GLN A 201 29.19 7.89 -13.89
CA GLN A 201 28.90 7.25 -15.18
C GLN A 201 27.73 7.93 -15.92
N TRP A 202 26.83 8.61 -15.21
CA TRP A 202 25.70 9.37 -15.77
C TRP A 202 25.46 10.66 -14.98
N SER A 203 26.43 11.57 -15.01
CA SER A 203 26.38 12.84 -14.27
C SER A 203 25.22 13.75 -14.69
N ASN A 204 24.60 13.51 -15.85
CA ASN A 204 23.42 14.21 -16.34
C ASN A 204 22.10 13.71 -15.73
N ILE A 205 22.12 12.62 -14.95
CA ILE A 205 20.92 12.05 -14.32
C ILE A 205 20.96 12.33 -12.83
N VAL A 206 20.01 13.17 -12.40
CA VAL A 206 19.81 13.48 -10.99
C VAL A 206 19.06 12.33 -10.34
N ARG A 207 19.77 11.60 -9.47
CA ARG A 207 19.17 10.58 -8.60
C ARG A 207 18.63 11.27 -7.38
N CYS A 208 17.41 10.90 -7.00
CA CYS A 208 16.71 11.52 -5.90
C CYS A 208 16.28 10.49 -4.85
N CYS A 209 16.04 10.99 -3.64
CA CYS A 209 15.25 10.31 -2.64
C CYS A 209 14.14 11.23 -2.14
N ILE A 210 12.92 10.72 -2.09
CA ILE A 210 11.74 11.47 -1.66
C ILE A 210 11.62 11.33 -0.15
N LEU A 211 11.52 12.47 0.54
CA LEU A 211 11.36 12.55 1.99
C LEU A 211 9.91 12.93 2.33
N MET A 212 9.25 12.09 3.13
CA MET A 212 7.86 12.28 3.54
C MET A 212 7.69 11.95 5.02
N GLU A 213 6.80 12.64 5.73
CA GLU A 213 6.27 12.14 7.00
C GLU A 213 5.22 11.06 6.68
N THR A 214 5.13 9.98 7.46
CA THR A 214 4.24 8.86 7.14
C THR A 214 3.44 8.36 8.34
N LEU A 215 2.21 7.91 8.09
CA LEU A 215 1.25 7.42 9.09
C LEU A 215 1.21 5.89 9.21
N GLY A 216 1.89 5.16 8.31
CA GLY A 216 1.88 3.70 8.32
C GLY A 216 2.69 3.07 7.20
N ASN A 217 2.91 1.75 7.30
CA ASN A 217 3.66 0.97 6.32
C ASN A 217 2.94 -0.28 5.83
N LYS A 218 2.22 -0.97 6.71
CA LYS A 218 1.58 -2.25 6.38
C LYS A 218 0.42 -2.06 5.41
N ARG A 219 0.46 -2.82 4.31
CA ARG A 219 -0.46 -2.73 3.16
C ARG A 219 -1.72 -3.56 3.36
N LEU A 220 -2.83 -3.11 2.77
CA LEU A 220 -4.09 -3.85 2.82
C LEU A 220 -3.96 -5.28 2.25
N SER A 221 -3.46 -5.46 1.02
CA SER A 221 -3.42 -6.80 0.41
C SER A 221 -2.37 -7.69 1.09
N ASP A 222 -1.09 -7.29 1.02
CA ASP A 222 0.04 -8.16 1.40
C ASP A 222 0.12 -8.49 2.89
N HIS A 223 -0.43 -7.64 3.75
CA HIS A 223 -0.28 -7.80 5.19
C HIS A 223 -1.60 -8.11 5.89
N VAL A 224 -2.67 -7.42 5.53
CA VAL A 224 -3.93 -7.51 6.27
C VAL A 224 -4.81 -8.59 5.70
N LEU A 225 -5.15 -8.55 4.41
CA LEU A 225 -5.98 -9.58 3.80
C LEU A 225 -5.25 -10.92 3.82
N TYR A 226 -3.97 -10.94 3.45
CA TYR A 226 -3.12 -12.12 3.57
C TYR A 226 -3.05 -12.64 5.01
N GLY A 227 -2.87 -11.74 5.98
CA GLY A 227 -2.82 -12.09 7.40
C GLY A 227 -4.15 -12.60 7.95
N ILE A 228 -5.29 -12.02 7.58
CA ILE A 228 -6.62 -12.47 7.99
C ILE A 228 -6.89 -13.88 7.45
N GLU A 229 -6.52 -14.14 6.19
CA GLU A 229 -6.69 -15.47 5.58
C GLU A 229 -5.82 -16.53 6.26
N GLN A 230 -4.65 -16.17 6.80
CA GLN A 230 -3.87 -17.06 7.67
C GLN A 230 -4.58 -17.38 9.00
N LEU A 231 -5.42 -16.47 9.52
CA LEU A 231 -6.13 -16.67 10.78
C LEU A 231 -7.27 -17.68 10.66
N PHE A 232 -7.74 -18.01 9.45
CA PHE A 232 -8.85 -18.96 9.25
C PHE A 232 -8.62 -20.29 9.95
N TYR A 233 -7.39 -20.84 9.90
CA TYR A 233 -7.04 -22.09 10.57
C TYR A 233 -7.03 -22.04 12.09
N LEU A 234 -7.11 -20.84 12.66
CA LEU A 234 -7.15 -20.62 14.09
C LEU A 234 -8.58 -20.44 14.59
N ILE A 235 -9.56 -20.42 13.68
CA ILE A 235 -10.98 -20.39 14.03
C ILE A 235 -11.40 -21.80 14.43
N ILE A 236 -11.91 -21.93 15.64
CA ILE A 236 -12.40 -23.17 16.22
C ILE A 236 -13.87 -23.00 16.63
N SER A 237 -14.60 -24.12 16.70
CA SER A 237 -15.98 -24.18 17.20
C SER A 237 -16.04 -25.11 18.41
N ASN A 238 -16.85 -24.74 19.41
CA ASN A 238 -17.00 -25.56 20.61
C ASN A 238 -17.79 -26.85 20.37
N ASP A 239 -18.70 -26.80 19.40
CA ASP A 239 -19.73 -27.83 19.22
C ASP A 239 -19.54 -28.65 17.94
N LYS A 240 -18.61 -28.26 17.07
CA LYS A 240 -18.43 -28.88 15.74
C LYS A 240 -16.97 -29.19 15.44
N SER A 241 -16.75 -30.26 14.69
CA SER A 241 -15.43 -30.63 14.16
C SER A 241 -14.89 -29.63 13.14
N HIS A 242 -15.78 -28.88 12.48
CA HIS A 242 -15.43 -27.82 11.55
C HIS A 242 -16.35 -26.61 11.78
N PRO A 243 -15.83 -25.38 11.87
CA PRO A 243 -16.62 -24.19 12.20
C PRO A 243 -17.48 -23.71 11.02
N ILE A 244 -17.13 -24.03 9.77
CA ILE A 244 -17.93 -23.64 8.60
C ILE A 244 -19.15 -24.56 8.45
N ASN A 245 -20.32 -23.95 8.26
CA ASN A 245 -21.52 -24.61 7.79
C ASN A 245 -21.55 -24.58 6.25
N GLN A 246 -20.95 -25.58 5.63
CA GLN A 246 -20.74 -25.62 4.19
C GLN A 246 -22.05 -25.50 3.39
N SER A 247 -23.13 -26.17 3.82
CA SER A 247 -24.42 -26.08 3.12
C SER A 247 -24.97 -24.66 3.09
N THR A 248 -24.83 -23.96 4.21
CA THR A 248 -25.31 -22.58 4.32
C THR A 248 -24.41 -21.63 3.55
N LEU A 249 -23.08 -21.78 3.68
CA LEU A 249 -22.11 -21.01 2.91
C LEU A 249 -22.35 -21.13 1.39
N ILE A 250 -22.51 -22.35 0.87
CA ILE A 250 -22.76 -22.58 -0.56
C ILE A 250 -24.10 -21.98 -1.00
N SER A 251 -25.13 -21.99 -0.15
CA SER A 251 -26.43 -21.40 -0.49
C SER A 251 -26.42 -19.87 -0.63
N LEU A 252 -25.35 -19.20 -0.19
CA LEU A 252 -25.18 -17.76 -0.37
C LEU A 252 -24.72 -17.38 -1.78
N PHE A 253 -24.22 -18.34 -2.56
CA PHE A 253 -23.79 -18.12 -3.92
C PHE A 253 -24.90 -18.50 -4.90
N SER A 254 -25.04 -17.72 -5.99
CA SER A 254 -25.93 -18.08 -7.09
C SER A 254 -25.48 -19.38 -7.77
N SER A 255 -26.39 -20.05 -8.48
CA SER A 255 -26.06 -21.30 -9.19
C SER A 255 -24.93 -21.14 -10.20
N GLU A 256 -24.87 -19.99 -10.86
CA GLU A 256 -23.89 -19.58 -11.84
C GLU A 256 -22.49 -19.43 -11.23
N ARG A 257 -22.43 -19.16 -9.92
CA ARG A 257 -21.20 -19.08 -9.13
C ARG A 257 -20.68 -20.42 -8.69
N LEU A 258 -21.40 -21.53 -8.88
CA LEU A 258 -21.01 -22.83 -8.37
C LEU A 258 -20.46 -23.73 -9.47
N THR A 259 -19.34 -24.40 -9.17
CA THR A 259 -18.74 -25.46 -9.99
C THR A 259 -18.50 -26.71 -9.15
N LYS A 260 -18.18 -27.83 -9.79
CA LYS A 260 -17.80 -29.07 -9.12
C LYS A 260 -16.35 -28.99 -8.64
N SER A 261 -16.07 -29.48 -7.44
CA SER A 261 -14.70 -29.61 -6.94
C SER A 261 -13.93 -30.67 -7.74
N ASP A 262 -12.68 -30.35 -8.10
CA ASP A 262 -11.77 -31.28 -8.77
C ASP A 262 -11.46 -32.52 -7.90
N GLN A 263 -11.50 -32.35 -6.57
CA GLN A 263 -11.24 -33.42 -5.61
C GLN A 263 -12.47 -34.32 -5.41
N ASN A 264 -13.67 -33.76 -5.57
CA ASN A 264 -14.94 -34.45 -5.36
C ASN A 264 -16.03 -33.93 -6.30
N ASN A 265 -16.32 -34.68 -7.36
CA ASN A 265 -17.29 -34.33 -8.42
C ASN A 265 -18.75 -34.13 -7.93
N GLU A 266 -19.08 -34.49 -6.69
CA GLU A 266 -20.39 -34.27 -6.09
C GLU A 266 -20.44 -32.99 -5.23
N GLN A 267 -19.28 -32.49 -4.80
CA GLN A 267 -19.18 -31.29 -3.98
C GLN A 267 -19.19 -30.04 -4.86
N LEU A 268 -20.10 -29.11 -4.57
CA LEU A 268 -20.12 -27.78 -5.17
C LEU A 268 -19.20 -26.84 -4.40
N ILE A 269 -18.43 -26.06 -5.14
CA ILE A 269 -17.56 -25.00 -4.64
C ILE A 269 -17.81 -23.71 -5.44
N PRO A 270 -17.68 -22.53 -4.84
CA PRO A 270 -17.83 -21.29 -5.56
C PRO A 270 -16.62 -21.04 -6.46
N LEU A 271 -16.87 -20.47 -7.64
CA LEU A 271 -15.86 -19.86 -8.49
C LEU A 271 -15.15 -18.75 -7.70
N SER A 272 -13.85 -18.60 -7.95
CA SER A 272 -13.07 -17.53 -7.36
C SER A 272 -13.68 -16.16 -7.69
N THR A 273 -13.61 -15.24 -6.73
CA THR A 273 -14.20 -13.90 -6.88
C THR A 273 -13.66 -13.17 -8.10
N TRP A 274 -12.35 -13.28 -8.40
CA TRP A 274 -11.75 -12.63 -9.57
C TRP A 274 -12.32 -13.17 -10.89
N PHE A 275 -12.55 -14.49 -10.99
CA PHE A 275 -13.11 -15.09 -12.18
C PHE A 275 -14.58 -14.71 -12.35
N ALA A 276 -15.32 -14.69 -11.24
CA ALA A 276 -16.70 -14.23 -11.22
C ALA A 276 -16.85 -12.76 -11.62
N SER A 277 -15.92 -11.91 -11.18
CA SER A 277 -15.85 -10.49 -11.57
C SER A 277 -15.59 -10.35 -13.08
N LEU A 278 -14.60 -11.07 -13.64
CA LEU A 278 -14.31 -11.05 -15.09
C LEU A 278 -15.49 -11.50 -15.95
N THR A 279 -16.33 -12.39 -15.43
CA THR A 279 -17.48 -12.97 -16.15
C THR A 279 -18.80 -12.27 -15.85
N ASN A 280 -18.78 -11.19 -15.05
CA ASN A 280 -19.96 -10.42 -14.64
C ASN A 280 -21.08 -11.28 -14.01
N ILE A 281 -20.70 -12.27 -13.20
CA ILE A 281 -21.63 -13.14 -12.45
C ILE A 281 -21.56 -12.88 -10.93
N LEU A 282 -20.92 -11.78 -10.53
CA LEU A 282 -20.91 -11.33 -9.14
C LEU A 282 -22.28 -10.72 -8.81
N GLU A 283 -22.91 -11.21 -7.75
CA GLU A 283 -24.20 -10.72 -7.26
C GLU A 283 -24.06 -10.21 -5.83
N PRO A 284 -24.90 -9.25 -5.39
CA PRO A 284 -24.97 -8.85 -4.00
C PRO A 284 -25.29 -10.05 -3.10
N ILE A 285 -24.51 -10.20 -2.03
CA ILE A 285 -24.70 -11.29 -1.06
C ILE A 285 -25.40 -10.74 0.18
N ASP A 286 -26.55 -11.31 0.51
CA ASP A 286 -27.18 -11.11 1.81
C ASP A 286 -26.54 -12.04 2.84
N TYR A 287 -25.50 -11.55 3.50
CA TYR A 287 -24.78 -12.31 4.52
C TYR A 287 -25.37 -12.13 5.93
N GLN A 288 -26.36 -11.23 6.11
CA GLN A 288 -26.87 -10.93 7.45
C GLN A 288 -27.60 -12.14 8.02
N ASN A 289 -27.21 -12.56 9.23
CA ASN A 289 -27.78 -13.75 9.89
C ASN A 289 -27.63 -15.03 9.06
N SER A 290 -26.65 -15.08 8.15
CA SER A 290 -26.43 -16.24 7.31
C SER A 290 -25.88 -17.41 8.12
N HIS A 291 -25.16 -17.18 9.22
CA HIS A 291 -24.58 -18.24 10.05
C HIS A 291 -23.75 -19.26 9.23
N TRP A 292 -23.07 -18.78 8.17
CA TRP A 292 -22.13 -19.58 7.37
C TRP A 292 -20.95 -20.07 8.22
N LEU A 293 -20.62 -19.32 9.27
CA LEU A 293 -19.75 -19.72 10.36
C LEU A 293 -20.60 -20.06 11.59
N ASP A 294 -20.25 -21.12 12.29
CA ASP A 294 -20.97 -21.56 13.48
C ASP A 294 -20.98 -20.46 14.56
N LEU A 295 -22.11 -20.29 15.25
CA LEU A 295 -22.30 -19.24 16.26
C LEU A 295 -21.34 -19.35 17.46
N SER A 296 -20.85 -20.56 17.76
CA SER A 296 -19.84 -20.78 18.80
C SER A 296 -18.40 -20.53 18.32
N SER A 297 -18.21 -20.15 17.06
CA SER A 297 -16.89 -19.99 16.48
C SER A 297 -16.16 -18.79 17.07
N HIS A 298 -14.90 -19.01 17.43
CA HIS A 298 -14.00 -18.01 17.99
C HIS A 298 -12.57 -18.32 17.55
N PHE A 299 -11.66 -17.36 17.72
CA PHE A 299 -10.24 -17.62 17.53
C PHE A 299 -9.69 -18.40 18.73
N SER A 300 -8.84 -19.38 18.47
CA SER A 300 -8.12 -20.12 19.50
C SER A 300 -7.26 -19.17 20.35
N ASP A 301 -7.32 -19.36 21.67
CA ASP A 301 -6.44 -18.68 22.64
C ASP A 301 -4.99 -19.19 22.57
N GLU A 302 -4.76 -20.32 21.88
CA GLU A 302 -3.42 -20.84 21.65
C GLU A 302 -2.63 -19.89 20.78
N ILE A 303 -1.39 -19.61 21.19
CA ILE A 303 -0.49 -18.77 20.40
C ILE A 303 0.14 -19.65 19.30
N PRO A 304 0.00 -19.28 18.02
CA PRO A 304 0.69 -19.95 16.92
C PRO A 304 2.21 -20.08 17.15
N LEU A 305 2.77 -21.24 16.78
CA LEU A 305 4.19 -21.55 16.99
C LEU A 305 5.14 -20.61 16.23
N ASP A 306 4.68 -20.03 15.13
CA ASP A 306 5.43 -19.09 14.31
C ASP A 306 5.51 -17.67 14.91
N ILE A 307 4.77 -17.41 15.99
CA ILE A 307 4.87 -16.18 16.79
C ILE A 307 5.89 -16.42 17.90
N ASP A 308 7.13 -16.00 17.65
CA ASP A 308 8.28 -16.20 18.54
C ASP A 308 8.48 -15.02 19.51
N GLU A 309 8.33 -13.80 19.02
CA GLU A 309 8.60 -12.56 19.76
C GLU A 309 7.63 -12.35 20.95
N ASN A 310 8.18 -12.10 22.14
CA ASN A 310 7.40 -12.03 23.38
C ASN A 310 6.34 -10.93 23.38
N TYR A 311 6.63 -9.77 22.78
CA TYR A 311 5.65 -8.68 22.70
C TYR A 311 4.47 -9.06 21.79
N CYS A 312 4.73 -9.75 20.68
CA CYS A 312 3.69 -10.29 19.80
C CYS A 312 2.78 -11.26 20.53
N LYS A 313 3.32 -12.11 21.41
CA LYS A 313 2.54 -13.03 22.25
C LYS A 313 1.60 -12.29 23.21
N ILE A 314 2.06 -11.17 23.78
CA ILE A 314 1.24 -10.33 24.67
C ILE A 314 0.13 -9.64 23.87
N LEU A 315 0.49 -9.03 22.73
CA LEU A 315 -0.47 -8.38 21.84
C LEU A 315 -1.51 -9.38 21.31
N TRP A 316 -1.09 -10.59 20.95
CA TRP A 316 -1.98 -11.68 20.51
C TRP A 316 -3.08 -11.93 21.54
N LYS A 317 -2.70 -12.26 22.78
CA LYS A 317 -3.64 -12.55 23.87
C LYS A 317 -4.59 -11.39 24.14
N ASN A 318 -4.07 -10.15 24.14
CA ASN A 318 -4.88 -8.97 24.38
C ASN A 318 -5.95 -8.79 23.29
N ASN A 319 -5.58 -8.96 22.01
CA ASN A 319 -6.50 -8.81 20.89
C ASN A 319 -7.53 -9.95 20.83
N ILE A 320 -7.13 -11.19 21.12
CA ILE A 320 -8.05 -12.33 21.24
C ILE A 320 -9.10 -12.07 22.32
N ASN A 321 -8.69 -11.60 23.51
CA ASN A 321 -9.61 -11.25 24.59
C ASN A 321 -10.62 -10.16 24.17
N ILE A 322 -10.18 -9.13 23.44
CA ILE A 322 -11.08 -8.08 22.94
C ILE A 322 -12.11 -8.66 21.98
N ILE A 323 -11.69 -9.52 21.05
CA ILE A 323 -12.58 -10.17 20.08
C ILE A 323 -13.57 -11.06 20.81
N ASN A 324 -13.12 -11.96 21.68
CA ASN A 324 -13.98 -12.90 22.41
C ASN A 324 -15.01 -12.17 23.29
N ASN A 325 -14.61 -11.06 23.94
CA ASN A 325 -15.55 -10.21 24.66
C ASN A 325 -16.63 -9.60 23.76
N ALA A 326 -16.27 -9.18 22.55
CA ALA A 326 -17.24 -8.67 21.57
C ALA A 326 -18.21 -9.77 21.11
N LEU A 327 -17.71 -11.00 20.90
CA LEU A 327 -18.54 -12.14 20.49
C LEU A 327 -19.63 -12.48 21.52
N HIS A 328 -19.35 -12.29 22.82
CA HIS A 328 -20.34 -12.51 23.87
C HIS A 328 -21.46 -11.48 23.90
N THR A 329 -21.26 -10.29 23.32
CA THR A 329 -22.21 -9.19 23.50
C THR A 329 -23.38 -9.19 22.54
N GLU A 330 -23.23 -9.69 21.30
CA GLU A 330 -24.33 -9.90 20.33
C GLU A 330 -23.87 -10.34 18.92
N GLN A 331 -22.59 -10.66 18.69
CA GLN A 331 -22.05 -10.81 17.33
C GLN A 331 -21.39 -12.16 17.10
N SER A 332 -21.64 -12.78 15.96
CA SER A 332 -20.86 -13.93 15.52
C SER A 332 -19.53 -13.48 14.92
N LEU A 333 -18.52 -14.35 14.97
CA LEU A 333 -17.24 -14.07 14.31
C LEU A 333 -17.40 -13.94 12.79
N GLY A 334 -18.34 -14.69 12.21
CA GLY A 334 -18.68 -14.59 10.79
C GLY A 334 -19.17 -13.20 10.42
N ASP A 335 -20.07 -12.61 11.22
CA ASP A 335 -20.58 -11.26 10.99
C ASP A 335 -19.46 -10.21 11.11
N LEU A 336 -18.58 -10.32 12.11
CA LEU A 336 -17.43 -9.42 12.26
C LEU A 336 -16.49 -9.46 11.06
N LEU A 337 -16.20 -10.64 10.51
CA LEU A 337 -15.37 -10.78 9.31
C LEU A 337 -16.06 -10.18 8.08
N CYS A 338 -17.36 -10.44 7.89
CA CYS A 338 -18.13 -9.84 6.81
C CYS A 338 -18.16 -8.31 6.92
N LEU A 339 -18.37 -7.76 8.13
CA LEU A 339 -18.35 -6.31 8.37
C LEU A 339 -16.97 -5.69 8.08
N LEU A 340 -15.88 -6.37 8.46
CA LEU A 340 -14.53 -5.91 8.17
C LEU A 340 -14.24 -5.87 6.67
N TYR A 341 -14.60 -6.91 5.93
CA TYR A 341 -14.42 -6.96 4.47
C TYR A 341 -15.33 -5.94 3.76
N LYS A 342 -16.59 -5.79 4.19
CA LYS A 342 -17.48 -4.72 3.74
C LYS A 342 -16.82 -3.36 3.97
N ARG A 343 -16.27 -3.12 5.16
CA ARG A 343 -15.57 -1.85 5.48
C ARG A 343 -14.39 -1.58 4.56
N PHE A 344 -13.54 -2.58 4.29
CA PHE A 344 -12.44 -2.40 3.35
C PHE A 344 -12.95 -2.09 1.93
N GLY A 345 -14.02 -2.76 1.48
CA GLY A 345 -14.65 -2.49 0.20
C GLY A 345 -15.10 -1.03 0.10
N PHE A 346 -15.88 -0.59 1.07
CA PHE A 346 -16.37 0.79 1.17
C PHE A 346 -15.22 1.81 1.12
N GLU A 347 -14.20 1.64 1.95
CA GLU A 347 -13.10 2.61 2.01
C GLU A 347 -12.29 2.64 0.71
N CYS A 348 -11.99 1.49 0.12
CA CYS A 348 -11.31 1.40 -1.18
C CYS A 348 -12.12 2.10 -2.28
N GLY A 349 -13.43 1.80 -2.36
CA GLY A 349 -14.32 2.33 -3.40
C GLY A 349 -14.50 3.84 -3.27
N SER A 350 -14.68 4.33 -2.04
CA SER A 350 -14.73 5.75 -1.72
C SER A 350 -13.46 6.50 -2.13
N ILE A 351 -12.29 5.97 -1.79
CA ILE A 351 -11.00 6.62 -2.08
C ILE A 351 -10.76 6.70 -3.59
N LEU A 352 -10.88 5.57 -4.30
CA LEU A 352 -10.68 5.54 -5.75
C LEU A 352 -11.75 6.38 -6.47
N GLY A 353 -13.00 6.30 -6.02
CA GLY A 353 -14.12 7.06 -6.56
C GLY A 353 -13.90 8.57 -6.45
N LEU A 354 -13.40 9.07 -5.32
CA LEU A 354 -13.06 10.49 -5.16
C LEU A 354 -11.93 10.91 -6.10
N MET A 355 -10.86 10.11 -6.22
CA MET A 355 -9.76 10.42 -7.14
C MET A 355 -10.28 10.52 -8.59
N HIS A 356 -11.05 9.54 -9.02
CA HIS A 356 -11.61 9.49 -10.37
C HIS A 356 -12.65 10.61 -10.62
N TYR A 357 -13.44 10.98 -9.60
CA TYR A 357 -14.38 12.11 -9.66
C TYR A 357 -13.64 13.42 -9.95
N HIS A 358 -12.49 13.61 -9.31
CA HIS A 358 -11.60 14.74 -9.54
C HIS A 358 -10.69 14.59 -10.77
N ARG A 359 -10.96 13.60 -11.63
CA ARG A 359 -10.21 13.34 -12.88
C ARG A 359 -8.71 13.13 -12.62
N ILE A 360 -8.42 12.32 -11.60
CA ILE A 360 -7.07 11.91 -11.20
C ILE A 360 -6.92 10.42 -11.49
N SER A 361 -5.89 10.05 -12.26
CA SER A 361 -5.40 8.68 -12.39
C SER A 361 -4.41 8.42 -11.26
N TRP A 362 -4.55 7.28 -10.59
CA TRP A 362 -3.60 6.87 -9.53
C TRP A 362 -2.24 6.50 -10.14
N GLY A 363 -2.21 5.98 -11.37
CA GLY A 363 -0.97 5.86 -12.12
C GLY A 363 -0.98 4.66 -13.06
N THR A 364 -1.76 4.73 -14.12
CA THR A 364 -1.62 3.82 -15.25
C THR A 364 -0.57 4.37 -16.20
N TYR A 365 0.40 3.54 -16.53
CA TYR A 365 1.51 3.93 -17.40
C TYR A 365 1.94 2.75 -18.26
N THR A 366 2.72 3.05 -19.30
CA THR A 366 3.33 2.05 -20.17
C THR A 366 4.83 2.03 -19.93
N ASP A 367 5.42 0.84 -19.93
CA ASP A 367 6.86 0.68 -20.10
C ASP A 367 7.14 -0.45 -21.12
N GLU A 368 8.41 -0.85 -21.22
CA GLU A 368 8.88 -1.90 -22.11
C GLU A 368 8.24 -3.28 -21.83
N LEU A 369 7.66 -3.50 -20.66
CA LEU A 369 6.97 -4.73 -20.24
C LEU A 369 5.47 -4.68 -20.49
N GLY A 370 4.90 -3.52 -20.83
CA GLY A 370 3.49 -3.36 -21.18
C GLY A 370 2.79 -2.25 -20.39
N ILE A 371 1.47 -2.39 -20.26
CA ILE A 371 0.65 -1.46 -19.48
C ILE A 371 0.68 -1.92 -18.02
N HIS A 372 0.99 -0.99 -17.13
CA HIS A 372 0.98 -1.18 -15.68
C HIS A 372 -0.11 -0.32 -15.06
N CYS A 373 -0.67 -0.82 -13.97
CA CYS A 373 -1.67 -0.12 -13.19
C CYS A 373 -1.19 0.02 -11.75
N ASN A 374 -0.94 1.25 -11.30
CA ASN A 374 -0.58 1.54 -9.91
C ASN A 374 -1.83 1.63 -9.00
N ALA A 375 -3.04 1.61 -9.54
CA ALA A 375 -4.27 1.58 -8.74
C ALA A 375 -4.49 0.17 -8.18
N HIS A 376 -3.87 -0.12 -7.04
CA HIS A 376 -3.89 -1.44 -6.40
C HIS A 376 -4.04 -1.30 -4.87
N PRO A 377 -4.78 -2.21 -4.19
CA PRO A 377 -4.92 -2.26 -2.73
C PRO A 377 -3.62 -2.18 -1.91
N ASN A 378 -2.47 -2.55 -2.48
CA ASN A 378 -1.16 -2.38 -1.83
C ASN A 378 -0.71 -0.92 -1.70
N ASN A 379 -1.35 -0.01 -2.42
CA ASN A 379 -1.19 1.43 -2.25
C ASN A 379 -2.17 2.01 -1.21
N LEU A 380 -2.79 1.16 -0.40
CA LEU A 380 -3.52 1.52 0.82
C LEU A 380 -2.80 0.92 2.03
N VAL A 381 -2.47 1.76 3.01
CA VAL A 381 -1.92 1.29 4.30
C VAL A 381 -2.96 1.32 5.39
N ILE A 382 -2.80 0.41 6.35
CA ILE A 382 -3.49 0.52 7.63
C ILE A 382 -2.78 1.57 8.48
N LYS A 383 -3.55 2.53 8.98
CA LYS A 383 -3.07 3.50 9.95
C LYS A 383 -3.42 3.09 11.37
N LEU A 384 -2.61 3.57 12.32
CA LEU A 384 -2.98 3.51 13.73
C LEU A 384 -4.33 4.23 13.93
N PRO A 385 -5.22 3.74 14.81
CA PRO A 385 -6.47 4.41 15.12
C PRO A 385 -6.24 5.87 15.50
N SER A 386 -6.89 6.80 14.78
CA SER A 386 -6.81 8.24 15.02
C SER A 386 -8.21 8.80 15.31
N SER A 387 -8.28 9.85 16.11
CA SER A 387 -9.53 10.57 16.39
C SER A 387 -9.98 11.46 15.23
N VAL A 388 -9.09 11.70 14.25
CA VAL A 388 -9.29 12.65 13.16
C VAL A 388 -10.06 12.01 12.01
N SER A 389 -9.68 10.78 11.62
CA SER A 389 -10.28 10.09 10.49
C SER A 389 -10.89 8.76 10.91
N PRO A 390 -12.18 8.51 10.60
CA PRO A 390 -12.83 7.26 10.91
C PRO A 390 -12.35 6.10 10.02
N PHE A 391 -11.55 6.38 8.99
CA PHE A 391 -11.04 5.38 8.06
C PHE A 391 -9.95 4.52 8.71
N PHE A 392 -9.83 3.27 8.27
CA PHE A 392 -8.71 2.38 8.60
C PHE A 392 -7.59 2.51 7.56
N LEU A 393 -7.95 2.83 6.33
CA LEU A 393 -7.08 2.90 5.18
C LEU A 393 -6.64 4.34 4.91
N ALA A 394 -5.39 4.48 4.48
CA ALA A 394 -4.83 5.73 3.97
C ALA A 394 -4.12 5.45 2.63
N PRO A 395 -4.45 6.17 1.55
CA PRO A 395 -3.80 5.97 0.26
C PRO A 395 -2.39 6.56 0.24
N LEU A 396 -1.56 5.98 -0.63
CA LEU A 396 -0.18 6.38 -0.84
C LEU A 396 0.27 6.07 -2.27
N ASP A 397 1.53 6.37 -2.54
CA ASP A 397 2.22 6.06 -3.79
C ASP A 397 1.59 6.74 -5.01
N PHE A 398 1.90 8.02 -5.16
CA PHE A 398 1.38 8.90 -6.19
C PHE A 398 2.48 9.38 -7.15
N ASP A 399 3.60 8.66 -7.21
CA ASP A 399 4.77 9.00 -8.03
C ASP A 399 4.47 8.87 -9.53
N MET A 400 3.50 8.03 -9.87
CA MET A 400 2.94 7.85 -11.21
C MET A 400 1.56 8.50 -11.39
N SER A 401 1.01 9.21 -10.38
CA SER A 401 -0.32 9.81 -10.49
C SER A 401 -0.33 11.06 -11.36
N PHE A 402 -1.44 11.29 -12.06
CA PHE A 402 -1.61 12.49 -12.89
C PHE A 402 -3.08 12.87 -13.04
N THR A 403 -3.32 14.14 -13.37
CA THR A 403 -4.66 14.65 -13.68
C THR A 403 -4.94 14.56 -15.17
N GLU A 404 -6.21 14.55 -15.56
CA GLU A 404 -6.61 14.67 -16.96
C GLU A 404 -6.01 15.90 -17.65
N LYS A 405 -5.93 17.04 -16.94
CA LYS A 405 -5.31 18.27 -17.48
C LYS A 405 -3.84 18.07 -17.86
N SER A 406 -3.12 17.23 -17.12
CA SER A 406 -1.71 16.95 -17.40
C SER A 406 -1.49 15.79 -18.36
N TYR A 407 -2.52 15.00 -18.67
CA TYR A 407 -2.43 13.76 -19.43
C TYR A 407 -1.95 13.97 -20.88
N GLN A 408 -1.12 13.06 -21.38
CA GLN A 408 -0.53 13.06 -22.72
C GLN A 408 -0.88 11.75 -23.46
N PRO A 409 -1.95 11.71 -24.26
CA PRO A 409 -2.46 10.48 -24.90
C PRO A 409 -1.44 9.77 -25.81
N ASN A 410 -0.50 10.52 -26.40
CA ASN A 410 0.50 9.98 -27.31
C ASN A 410 1.46 8.99 -26.63
N GLN A 411 1.57 9.02 -25.30
CA GLN A 411 2.41 8.09 -24.53
C GLN A 411 1.69 6.77 -24.19
N MET A 412 0.36 6.71 -24.35
CA MET A 412 -0.47 5.55 -23.99
C MET A 412 -1.14 4.91 -25.22
N ASN A 413 -0.43 4.81 -26.34
CA ASN A 413 -1.00 4.26 -27.59
C ASN A 413 -2.36 4.89 -27.96
N THR A 414 -2.52 6.20 -27.72
CA THR A 414 -3.75 6.99 -27.99
C THR A 414 -4.97 6.64 -27.13
N GLN A 415 -4.81 5.90 -26.03
CA GLN A 415 -5.89 5.70 -25.06
C GLN A 415 -6.39 7.04 -24.51
N SER A 416 -7.71 7.18 -24.42
CA SER A 416 -8.37 8.30 -23.75
C SER A 416 -8.20 8.21 -22.23
N PHE A 417 -8.33 9.35 -21.53
CA PHE A 417 -8.26 9.36 -20.07
C PHE A 417 -9.36 8.48 -19.43
N ASP A 418 -10.55 8.41 -20.05
CA ASP A 418 -11.62 7.53 -19.56
C ASP A 418 -11.29 6.04 -19.69
N GLU A 419 -10.55 5.65 -20.72
CA GLU A 419 -10.04 4.27 -20.85
C GLU A 419 -9.00 3.97 -19.78
N ILE A 420 -8.13 4.93 -19.44
CA ILE A 420 -7.19 4.82 -18.31
C ILE A 420 -7.94 4.59 -16.99
N ILE A 421 -8.92 5.42 -16.69
CA ILE A 421 -9.73 5.30 -15.47
C ILE A 421 -10.46 3.95 -15.39
N LYS A 422 -10.94 3.43 -16.52
CA LYS A 422 -11.55 2.08 -16.59
C LYS A 422 -10.52 0.98 -16.32
N LEU A 423 -9.32 1.09 -16.87
CA LEU A 423 -8.23 0.14 -16.60
C LEU A 423 -7.85 0.13 -15.12
N GLU A 424 -7.80 1.30 -14.47
CA GLU A 424 -7.56 1.42 -13.03
C GLU A 424 -8.65 0.74 -12.22
N LEU A 425 -9.91 1.04 -12.53
CA LEU A 425 -11.05 0.41 -11.87
C LEU A 425 -11.00 -1.11 -11.98
N SER A 426 -10.83 -1.65 -13.20
CA SER A 426 -10.77 -3.10 -13.41
C SER A 426 -9.56 -3.74 -12.74
N GLY A 427 -8.38 -3.12 -12.80
CA GLY A 427 -7.18 -3.64 -12.14
C GLY A 427 -7.33 -3.69 -10.61
N PHE A 428 -7.95 -2.65 -10.03
CA PHE A 428 -8.24 -2.57 -8.60
C PHE A 428 -9.24 -3.65 -8.18
N GLN A 429 -10.34 -3.81 -8.93
CA GLN A 429 -11.37 -4.83 -8.70
C GLN A 429 -10.76 -6.24 -8.71
N LEU A 430 -9.98 -6.59 -9.75
CA LEU A 430 -9.38 -7.92 -9.87
C LEU A 430 -8.42 -8.22 -8.73
N THR A 431 -7.66 -7.23 -8.28
CA THR A 431 -6.78 -7.41 -7.13
C THR A 431 -7.59 -7.64 -5.85
N LEU A 432 -8.60 -6.81 -5.57
CA LEU A 432 -9.47 -7.00 -4.42
C LEU A 432 -10.13 -8.38 -4.45
N ALA A 433 -10.49 -8.85 -5.64
CA ALA A 433 -11.07 -10.16 -5.91
C ALA A 433 -10.08 -11.33 -5.74
N GLY A 434 -8.80 -11.07 -5.48
CA GLY A 434 -7.78 -12.08 -5.23
C GLY A 434 -7.13 -12.64 -6.50
N ASP A 435 -7.04 -11.87 -7.59
CA ASP A 435 -6.25 -12.27 -8.75
C ASP A 435 -4.74 -12.22 -8.43
N SER A 436 -4.11 -13.38 -8.35
CA SER A 436 -2.68 -13.53 -8.11
C SER A 436 -1.79 -12.97 -9.24
N GLN A 437 -2.32 -12.85 -10.47
CA GLN A 437 -1.55 -12.37 -11.62
C GLN A 437 -1.38 -10.85 -11.63
N MET A 438 -2.25 -10.13 -10.90
CA MET A 438 -2.22 -8.68 -10.77
C MET A 438 -1.28 -8.19 -9.67
N SER A 439 -0.55 -9.08 -9.01
CA SER A 439 0.35 -8.73 -7.91
C SER A 439 1.48 -7.78 -8.35
N SER A 440 1.74 -6.78 -7.50
CA SER A 440 2.87 -5.82 -7.58
C SER A 440 4.26 -6.43 -7.37
N GLY A 441 4.42 -7.75 -7.52
CA GLY A 441 5.69 -8.46 -7.34
C GLY A 441 5.95 -9.00 -5.93
N VAL A 442 4.95 -9.01 -5.05
CA VAL A 442 4.98 -9.65 -3.71
C VAL A 442 3.95 -10.78 -3.70
N THR A 443 4.25 -11.94 -3.13
CA THR A 443 3.32 -13.07 -3.09
C THR A 443 2.11 -12.74 -2.23
N THR A 444 0.99 -12.34 -2.85
CA THR A 444 -0.29 -11.99 -2.21
C THR A 444 -1.14 -13.22 -1.84
N TRP A 445 -0.65 -14.42 -2.13
CA TRP A 445 -1.47 -15.62 -2.16
C TRP A 445 -1.06 -16.63 -1.10
N ILE A 446 -1.99 -16.94 -0.18
CA ILE A 446 -1.86 -18.11 0.69
C ILE A 446 -2.63 -19.27 0.08
N GLU A 447 -1.95 -20.40 -0.10
CA GLU A 447 -2.61 -21.65 -0.43
C GLU A 447 -3.47 -22.06 0.76
N ILE A 448 -4.79 -22.17 0.53
CA ILE A 448 -5.73 -22.67 1.52
C ILE A 448 -6.06 -24.11 1.12
N PRO A 449 -5.43 -25.14 1.72
CA PRO A 449 -5.70 -26.54 1.39
C PRO A 449 -7.14 -27.01 1.63
N ASP A 450 -7.91 -26.30 2.45
CA ASP A 450 -9.30 -26.66 2.75
C ASP A 450 -10.31 -25.91 1.85
N ASP A 451 -11.05 -26.67 1.05
CA ASP A 451 -12.10 -26.16 0.15
C ASP A 451 -13.18 -25.33 0.89
N GLN A 452 -13.45 -25.63 2.18
CA GLN A 452 -14.42 -24.86 2.97
C GLN A 452 -13.88 -23.47 3.28
N TRP A 453 -12.64 -23.36 3.74
CA TRP A 453 -11.98 -22.07 3.98
C TRP A 453 -11.76 -21.29 2.68
N THR A 454 -11.51 -21.99 1.58
CA THR A 454 -11.46 -21.37 0.25
C THR A 454 -12.81 -20.78 -0.14
N SER A 455 -13.91 -21.49 0.12
CA SER A 455 -15.27 -20.99 -0.11
C SER A 455 -15.56 -19.75 0.77
N ALA A 456 -15.12 -19.76 2.03
CA ALA A 456 -15.29 -18.63 2.95
C ALA A 456 -14.47 -17.41 2.52
N ARG A 457 -13.23 -17.59 2.04
CA ARG A 457 -12.45 -16.52 1.41
C ARG A 457 -13.27 -15.86 0.30
N TRP A 458 -13.85 -16.65 -0.61
CA TRP A 458 -14.59 -16.12 -1.74
C TRP A 458 -15.86 -15.38 -1.33
N LEU A 459 -16.57 -15.85 -0.32
CA LEU A 459 -17.69 -15.10 0.28
C LEU A 459 -17.23 -13.72 0.76
N LEU A 460 -16.16 -13.67 1.55
CA LEU A 460 -15.66 -12.42 2.13
C LEU A 460 -15.16 -11.45 1.05
N ARG A 461 -14.47 -11.97 0.04
CA ARG A 461 -13.97 -11.20 -1.11
C ARG A 461 -15.12 -10.67 -1.97
N ASP A 462 -16.19 -11.44 -2.17
CA ASP A 462 -17.41 -10.98 -2.86
C ASP A 462 -18.08 -9.83 -2.11
N ILE A 463 -18.22 -9.94 -0.78
CA ILE A 463 -18.79 -8.87 0.06
C ILE A 463 -17.97 -7.59 -0.07
N MET A 464 -16.64 -7.69 -0.01
CA MET A 464 -15.74 -6.56 -0.17
C MET A 464 -15.86 -5.93 -1.56
N LEU A 465 -15.91 -6.73 -2.62
CA LEU A 465 -15.99 -6.22 -3.99
C LEU A 465 -17.36 -5.58 -4.31
N ASN A 466 -18.45 -6.18 -3.86
CA ASN A 466 -19.79 -5.60 -3.97
C ASN A 466 -19.88 -4.24 -3.27
N GLU A 467 -19.31 -4.12 -2.07
CA GLU A 467 -19.30 -2.84 -1.35
C GLU A 467 -18.36 -1.82 -2.01
N PHE A 468 -17.22 -2.27 -2.54
CA PHE A 468 -16.33 -1.43 -3.34
C PHE A 468 -17.06 -0.83 -4.53
N ASP A 469 -17.76 -1.66 -5.33
CA ASP A 469 -18.48 -1.21 -6.52
C ASP A 469 -19.62 -0.25 -6.16
N SER A 470 -20.38 -0.57 -5.10
CA SER A 470 -21.44 0.30 -4.58
C SER A 470 -20.87 1.67 -4.20
N SER A 471 -19.86 1.69 -3.32
CA SER A 471 -19.26 2.93 -2.82
C SER A 471 -18.55 3.74 -3.91
N TYR A 472 -17.85 3.07 -4.83
CA TYR A 472 -17.19 3.71 -5.97
C TYR A 472 -18.20 4.41 -6.89
N ASN A 473 -19.25 3.69 -7.32
CA ASN A 473 -20.27 4.21 -8.22
C ASN A 473 -21.05 5.37 -7.59
N GLU A 474 -21.28 5.29 -6.29
CA GLU A 474 -21.96 6.34 -5.58
C GLU A 474 -21.08 7.60 -5.42
N THR A 475 -19.80 7.41 -5.09
CA THR A 475 -18.83 8.50 -4.93
C THR A 475 -18.58 9.20 -6.26
N ILE A 476 -18.40 8.45 -7.36
CA ILE A 476 -18.19 9.04 -8.70
C ILE A 476 -19.42 9.82 -9.18
N GLN A 477 -20.62 9.39 -8.79
CA GLN A 477 -21.86 10.08 -9.15
C GLN A 477 -22.05 11.38 -8.35
N ASN A 478 -21.74 11.34 -7.05
CA ASN A 478 -22.10 12.41 -6.12
C ASN A 478 -20.95 13.38 -5.80
N GLY A 479 -19.69 13.01 -6.10
CA GLY A 479 -18.52 13.76 -5.66
C GLY A 479 -18.38 13.84 -4.14
N SER A 480 -19.02 12.92 -3.43
CA SER A 480 -19.03 12.86 -1.97
C SER A 480 -19.22 11.43 -1.51
N ILE A 481 -18.77 11.17 -0.29
CA ILE A 481 -18.86 9.86 0.34
C ILE A 481 -20.11 9.84 1.22
N GLN A 482 -21.02 8.89 0.99
CA GLN A 482 -22.08 8.60 1.95
C GLN A 482 -21.51 8.06 3.25
N SER A 483 -22.17 8.37 4.36
CA SER A 483 -21.78 7.81 5.65
C SER A 483 -21.87 6.29 5.59
N PHE A 484 -20.76 5.61 5.87
CA PHE A 484 -20.81 4.18 6.15
C PHE A 484 -21.68 3.91 7.37
N ASP A 485 -22.30 2.73 7.41
CA ASP A 485 -23.11 2.26 8.53
C ASP A 485 -22.37 2.53 9.86
N SER A 486 -23.06 3.15 10.81
CA SER A 486 -22.46 3.46 12.10
C SER A 486 -22.19 2.17 12.87
N PHE A 487 -20.94 1.94 13.22
CA PHE A 487 -20.55 0.83 14.08
C PHE A 487 -20.57 1.18 15.55
N SER A 488 -20.95 0.21 16.37
CA SER A 488 -20.71 0.28 17.80
C SER A 488 -19.20 0.38 18.08
N ASN A 489 -18.83 0.99 19.20
CA ASN A 489 -17.44 1.04 19.63
C ASN A 489 -16.84 -0.37 19.80
N ILE A 490 -17.67 -1.34 20.22
CA ILE A 490 -17.27 -2.74 20.41
C ILE A 490 -16.90 -3.39 19.07
N GLN A 491 -17.72 -3.20 18.03
CA GLN A 491 -17.41 -3.65 16.66
C GLN A 491 -16.09 -3.08 16.15
N ASN A 492 -15.91 -1.76 16.29
CA ASN A 492 -14.69 -1.10 15.83
C ASN A 492 -13.44 -1.63 16.56
N GLN A 493 -13.53 -1.86 17.87
CA GLN A 493 -12.43 -2.44 18.65
C GLN A 493 -12.14 -3.89 18.25
N ALA A 494 -13.16 -4.71 18.01
CA ALA A 494 -13.00 -6.09 17.56
C ALA A 494 -12.36 -6.16 16.16
N MET A 495 -12.85 -5.38 15.20
CA MET A 495 -12.27 -5.28 13.86
C MET A 495 -10.82 -4.83 13.88
N GLN A 496 -10.49 -3.81 14.67
CA GLN A 496 -9.12 -3.35 14.88
C GLN A 496 -8.23 -4.42 15.53
N SER A 497 -8.81 -5.28 16.38
CA SER A 497 -8.10 -6.39 16.99
C SER A 497 -7.81 -7.50 15.97
N ILE A 498 -8.76 -7.80 15.07
CA ILE A 498 -8.57 -8.73 13.95
C ILE A 498 -7.44 -8.23 13.03
N ILE A 499 -7.43 -6.94 12.69
CA ILE A 499 -6.35 -6.33 11.91
C ILE A 499 -5.00 -6.52 12.61
N ARG A 500 -4.91 -6.25 13.93
CA ARG A 500 -3.66 -6.46 14.67
C ARG A 500 -3.19 -7.92 14.67
N LEU A 501 -4.09 -8.89 14.82
CA LEU A 501 -3.74 -10.31 14.70
C LEU A 501 -3.19 -10.63 13.30
N ALA A 502 -3.81 -10.09 12.24
CA ALA A 502 -3.33 -10.25 10.88
C ALA A 502 -1.93 -9.63 10.67
N LEU A 503 -1.67 -8.45 11.24
CA LEU A 503 -0.36 -7.81 11.20
C LEU A 503 0.70 -8.58 12.00
N ILE A 504 0.32 -9.25 13.10
CA ILE A 504 1.23 -10.14 13.82
C ILE A 504 1.65 -11.32 12.93
N LYS A 505 0.69 -11.92 12.21
CA LYS A 505 0.96 -13.03 11.27
C LYS A 505 1.86 -12.62 10.10
N THR A 506 1.85 -11.35 9.71
CA THR A 506 2.62 -10.82 8.57
C THR A 506 3.75 -9.88 9.00
N MET A 507 4.21 -10.01 10.24
CA MET A 507 5.18 -9.07 10.80
C MET A 507 6.53 -9.13 10.11
N LYS A 508 7.01 -10.35 9.84
CA LYS A 508 8.28 -10.64 9.18
C LYS A 508 8.24 -10.41 7.67
N GLU A 509 7.03 -10.27 7.10
CA GLU A 509 6.87 -9.93 5.70
C GLU A 509 7.29 -8.47 5.47
N THR A 510 8.26 -8.31 4.58
CA THR A 510 8.59 -7.02 3.99
C THR A 510 7.76 -6.88 2.72
N GLY A 511 6.73 -6.04 2.75
CA GLY A 511 6.01 -5.67 1.52
C GLY A 511 6.84 -4.80 0.60
#